data_AF-A0A3A2ZMC8-F1
#
_entry.id   AF-A0A3A2ZMC8-F1
#
_cell.length_a   1.000
_cell.length_b   1.000
_cell.length_c   1.000
_cell.angle_alpha   90.00
_cell.angle_beta   90.00
_cell.angle_gamma   90.00
#
_symmetry.space_group_name_H-M   'P 1'
#
loop_
_entity.id
_entity.type
_entity.pdbx_description
1 polymer ?
#
loop_
_entity_poly.entity_id
_entity_poly.type
_entity_poly.pdbx_seq_one_letter_code
_entity_poly.pdbx_strand_id
1 'polypeptide(L)'
;MASEDLNRIRIRSAKDVDKQFGTLLSALREPALGEQIRHLEMDRSLSGLRDDLPRVEIPRELEDRDKDLLDVAVRRAGFEGPLYDLMMNLIAHTPGTKEYDFCRGFNYNPEIFLSQALAALIISVSPNLESIAFPEFSGTWAPPSESGLVLQAFIEHANANPTQIPYLQNLRTVRCLSNKAVALSDERFYERYDLLQNMKLVGNLPAIESLIVNAIDDEWVETKLAPSSTNFKKVAIHHSIYSSSNLARIIRSCRRLEEFEFSIGGRAALGGSSASFDKVDLLNALSFHTQTLRVLDINIDEDLWDSPMLDEIDDYEEEDDQEEDDEEDSANWKKVFSEDYQVLSLKELPALTRLSIGIKLLAAIARGRAREGQPIETPITVAEILPPNLEYLRIRGYNPGTDPEYDAQAASLIERSRTHLLPRIDGLDMCIPNGKSVEDPDNHPELLWADEDWDFGRWK
;
A
#
# COMPACT_ATOMS: atom_id res chain seq x y z
N MET A 1 22.97 4.88 -31.83
CA MET A 1 22.81 4.56 -30.40
C MET A 1 21.41 4.01 -30.25
N ALA A 2 21.27 2.77 -29.81
CA ALA A 2 19.97 2.15 -29.58
C ALA A 2 19.22 3.02 -28.55
N SER A 3 17.97 3.39 -28.84
CA SER A 3 17.12 4.06 -27.85
C SER A 3 16.96 3.10 -26.67
N GLU A 4 17.66 3.38 -25.57
CA GLU A 4 17.23 2.86 -24.28
C GLU A 4 15.78 3.28 -24.09
N ASP A 5 14.97 2.38 -23.51
CA ASP A 5 13.56 2.60 -23.29
C ASP A 5 13.36 3.70 -22.23
N LEU A 6 13.45 4.96 -22.67
CA LEU A 6 13.24 6.17 -21.85
C LEU A 6 11.84 6.18 -21.22
N ASN A 7 10.91 5.33 -21.66
CA ASN A 7 9.60 5.21 -21.04
C ASN A 7 9.69 4.69 -19.59
N ARG A 8 10.74 3.94 -19.24
CA ARG A 8 10.90 3.32 -17.92
C ARG A 8 12.27 3.60 -17.32
N ILE A 9 12.28 4.38 -16.24
CA ILE A 9 13.48 4.65 -15.44
C ILE A 9 13.49 3.76 -14.21
N ARG A 10 14.65 3.16 -13.93
CA ARG A 10 14.88 2.33 -12.73
C ARG A 10 16.15 2.78 -12.02
N ILE A 11 16.07 2.96 -10.71
CA ILE A 11 17.17 3.32 -9.80
C ILE A 11 17.23 2.24 -8.71
N ARG A 12 17.92 1.12 -8.99
CA ARG A 12 18.04 -0.03 -8.06
C ARG A 12 19.44 -0.16 -7.47
N SER A 13 20.44 0.42 -8.13
CA SER A 13 21.86 0.27 -7.78
C SER A 13 22.64 1.58 -7.95
N ALA A 14 23.85 1.66 -7.37
CA ALA A 14 24.77 2.77 -7.61
C ALA A 14 25.05 3.02 -9.11
N LYS A 15 25.14 1.94 -9.90
CA LYS A 15 25.31 2.03 -11.36
C LYS A 15 24.11 2.68 -12.04
N ASP A 16 22.92 2.42 -11.54
CA ASP A 16 21.70 3.06 -12.05
C ASP A 16 21.68 4.54 -11.71
N VAL A 17 22.15 4.96 -10.53
CA VAL A 17 22.23 6.39 -10.16
C VAL A 17 23.03 7.18 -11.21
N ASP A 18 24.23 6.71 -11.59
CA ASP A 18 25.05 7.40 -12.58
C ASP A 18 24.44 7.38 -13.98
N LYS A 19 23.88 6.24 -14.38
CA LYS A 19 23.16 6.12 -15.66
C LYS A 19 21.98 7.10 -15.72
N GLN A 20 21.13 7.09 -14.70
CA GLN A 20 19.93 7.92 -14.67
C GLN A 20 20.24 9.40 -14.44
N PHE A 21 21.39 9.75 -13.85
CA PHE A 21 21.88 11.11 -13.85
C PHE A 21 22.20 11.60 -15.28
N GLY A 22 22.80 10.75 -16.12
CA GLY A 22 22.98 11.04 -17.54
C GLY A 22 21.65 11.22 -18.29
N THR A 23 20.64 10.41 -17.96
CA THR A 23 19.27 10.54 -18.47
C THR A 23 18.64 11.87 -18.07
N LEU A 24 18.78 12.28 -16.80
CA LEU A 24 18.33 13.58 -16.29
C LEU A 24 18.98 14.73 -17.08
N LEU A 25 20.32 14.73 -17.22
CA LEU A 25 21.01 15.77 -17.99
C LEU A 25 20.55 15.81 -19.45
N SER A 26 20.30 14.66 -20.05
CA SER A 26 19.76 14.58 -21.42
C SER A 26 18.37 15.21 -21.50
N ALA A 27 17.48 14.91 -20.55
CA ALA A 27 16.14 15.51 -20.47
C ALA A 27 16.18 17.02 -20.18
N LEU A 28 17.15 17.50 -19.39
CA LEU A 28 17.34 18.93 -19.14
C LEU A 28 17.85 19.69 -20.38
N ARG A 29 18.72 19.06 -21.18
CA ARG A 29 19.24 19.62 -22.43
C ARG A 29 18.20 19.57 -23.56
N GLU A 30 17.39 18.50 -23.60
CA GLU A 30 16.33 18.27 -24.58
C GLU A 30 15.03 17.84 -23.86
N PRO A 31 14.14 18.81 -23.51
CA PRO A 31 12.92 18.54 -22.74
C PRO A 31 11.98 17.49 -23.33
N ALA A 32 12.00 17.31 -24.66
CA ALA A 32 11.22 16.28 -25.35
C ALA A 32 11.60 14.84 -24.94
N LEU A 33 12.79 14.62 -24.36
CA LEU A 33 13.17 13.33 -23.77
C LEU A 33 12.47 13.10 -22.43
N GLY A 34 12.27 14.15 -21.63
CA GLY A 34 11.53 14.07 -20.36
C GLY A 34 10.04 13.73 -20.57
N GLU A 35 9.45 14.21 -21.66
CA GLU A 35 8.07 13.90 -22.04
C GLU A 35 7.83 12.42 -22.40
N GLN A 36 8.90 11.65 -22.66
CA GLN A 36 8.80 10.22 -22.97
C GLN A 36 8.71 9.37 -21.70
N ILE A 37 9.14 9.87 -20.54
CA ILE A 37 9.17 9.11 -19.30
C ILE A 37 7.74 8.85 -18.79
N ARG A 38 7.37 7.57 -18.64
CA ARG A 38 6.04 7.12 -18.17
C ARG A 38 6.09 6.42 -16.82
N HIS A 39 7.24 5.84 -16.47
CA HIS A 39 7.42 5.13 -15.21
C HIS A 39 8.77 5.43 -14.56
N LEU A 40 8.75 5.61 -13.24
CA LEU A 40 9.94 5.70 -12.41
C LEU A 40 9.86 4.66 -11.28
N GLU A 41 10.90 3.85 -11.17
CA GLU A 41 11.10 2.89 -10.07
C GLU A 41 12.37 3.26 -9.33
N MET A 42 12.28 3.51 -8.03
CA MET A 42 13.45 3.62 -7.15
C MET A 42 13.31 2.52 -6.12
N ASP A 43 14.28 1.63 -6.03
CA ASP A 43 14.27 0.45 -5.15
C ASP A 43 15.44 0.53 -4.16
N ARG A 44 15.40 1.58 -3.32
CA ARG A 44 16.40 1.91 -2.30
C ARG A 44 15.69 2.52 -1.08
N SER A 45 15.73 1.85 0.07
CA SER A 45 14.98 2.25 1.26
C SER A 45 15.83 2.87 2.35
N LEU A 46 15.17 3.55 3.29
CA LEU A 46 15.72 4.34 4.40
C LEU A 46 16.16 3.57 5.65
N SER A 47 16.09 2.25 5.66
CA SER A 47 16.30 1.45 6.89
C SER A 47 17.63 1.75 7.59
N GLY A 48 17.55 2.09 8.88
CA GLY A 48 18.72 2.25 9.76
C GLY A 48 19.40 3.61 9.70
N LEU A 49 18.78 4.64 9.11
CA LEU A 49 19.32 5.99 9.15
C LEU A 49 19.37 6.53 10.59
N ARG A 50 20.55 7.05 10.94
CA ARG A 50 20.71 8.01 12.03
C ARG A 50 20.55 9.42 11.46
N ASP A 51 20.12 10.36 12.29
CA ASP A 51 19.78 11.75 11.95
C ASP A 51 20.90 12.61 11.33
N ASP A 52 22.08 12.07 10.97
CA ASP A 52 23.09 12.92 10.33
C ASP A 52 22.90 12.99 8.81
N LEU A 53 23.14 14.19 8.26
CA LEU A 53 23.06 14.44 6.82
C LEU A 53 24.11 13.63 6.05
N PRO A 54 23.80 13.24 4.79
CA PRO A 54 24.71 12.45 3.97
C PRO A 54 26.03 13.19 3.72
N ARG A 55 27.14 12.54 4.06
CA ARG A 55 28.48 12.95 3.62
C ARG A 55 28.77 12.33 2.27
N VAL A 56 28.58 13.08 1.19
CA VAL A 56 28.98 12.65 -0.15
C VAL A 56 30.38 13.18 -0.42
N GLU A 57 31.32 12.29 -0.77
CA GLU A 57 32.76 12.61 -0.78
C GLU A 57 33.33 12.82 -2.19
N ILE A 58 32.65 12.33 -3.24
CA ILE A 58 33.20 12.29 -4.60
C ILE A 58 32.41 13.25 -5.51
N PRO A 59 32.93 14.44 -5.81
CA PRO A 59 32.25 15.39 -6.69
C PRO A 59 32.21 14.87 -8.14
N ARG A 60 31.12 15.19 -8.85
CA ARG A 60 30.95 14.97 -10.29
C ARG A 60 31.66 16.06 -11.08
N GLU A 61 32.28 15.67 -12.18
CA GLU A 61 32.72 16.63 -13.20
C GLU A 61 31.49 17.11 -13.99
N LEU A 62 31.12 18.38 -13.82
CA LEU A 62 29.98 19.01 -14.49
C LEU A 62 30.45 20.20 -15.32
N GLU A 63 29.97 20.29 -16.56
CA GLU A 63 30.13 21.47 -17.39
C GLU A 63 29.33 22.63 -16.79
N ASP A 64 29.79 23.88 -16.97
CA ASP A 64 29.10 25.05 -16.42
C ASP A 64 27.66 25.18 -16.93
N ARG A 65 27.43 24.81 -18.20
CA ARG A 65 26.08 24.74 -18.78
C ARG A 65 25.18 23.76 -18.05
N ASP A 66 25.69 22.59 -17.65
CA ASP A 66 24.89 21.60 -16.93
C ASP A 66 24.59 22.04 -15.51
N LYS A 67 25.52 22.73 -14.85
CA LYS A 67 25.28 23.33 -13.53
C LYS A 67 24.14 24.35 -13.58
N ASP A 68 24.11 25.20 -14.59
CA ASP A 68 23.02 26.18 -14.78
C ASP A 68 21.67 25.49 -15.02
N LEU A 69 21.66 24.40 -15.83
CA LEU A 69 20.45 23.61 -16.06
C LEU A 69 19.94 22.94 -14.78
N LEU A 70 20.85 22.41 -13.96
CA LEU A 70 20.51 21.80 -12.68
C LEU A 70 19.99 22.82 -11.67
N ASP A 71 20.60 24.01 -11.54
CA ASP A 71 20.09 25.09 -10.68
C ASP A 71 18.64 25.44 -11.03
N VAL A 72 18.36 25.63 -12.32
CA VAL A 72 17.01 25.94 -12.80
C VAL A 72 16.04 24.80 -12.50
N ALA A 73 16.45 23.55 -12.69
CA ALA A 73 15.62 22.37 -12.42
C ALA A 73 15.28 22.22 -10.94
N VAL A 74 16.27 22.39 -10.05
CA VAL A 74 16.09 22.30 -8.59
C VAL A 74 15.13 23.39 -8.11
N ARG A 75 15.27 24.63 -8.59
CA ARG A 75 14.34 25.71 -8.25
C ARG A 75 12.92 25.45 -8.77
N ARG A 76 12.79 24.95 -10.00
CA ARG A 76 11.48 24.59 -10.58
C ARG A 76 10.80 23.44 -9.87
N ALA A 77 11.57 22.54 -9.26
CA ALA A 77 11.05 21.47 -8.42
C ALA A 77 10.58 21.97 -7.04
N GLY A 78 10.75 23.26 -6.72
CA GLY A 78 10.25 23.88 -5.48
C GLY A 78 11.23 23.82 -4.32
N PHE A 79 12.50 23.45 -4.55
CA PHE A 79 13.51 23.43 -3.49
C PHE A 79 14.07 24.85 -3.24
N GLU A 80 14.02 25.27 -1.99
CA GLU A 80 14.51 26.57 -1.52
C GLU A 80 15.33 26.42 -0.22
N GLY A 81 16.12 27.43 0.12
CA GLY A 81 16.87 27.49 1.38
C GLY A 81 17.77 26.26 1.63
N PRO A 82 17.77 25.69 2.85
CA PRO A 82 18.61 24.53 3.18
C PRO A 82 18.37 23.30 2.31
N LEU A 83 17.12 23.09 1.84
CA LEU A 83 16.78 21.95 0.97
C LEU A 83 17.34 22.14 -0.44
N TYR A 84 17.41 23.38 -0.94
CA TYR A 84 18.10 23.70 -2.19
C TYR A 84 19.60 23.35 -2.08
N ASP A 85 20.26 23.79 -1.00
CA ASP A 85 21.69 23.54 -0.81
C ASP A 85 21.98 22.04 -0.68
N LEU A 86 21.12 21.30 0.04
CA LEU A 86 21.21 19.85 0.14
C LEU A 86 21.01 19.16 -1.21
N MET A 87 19.97 19.53 -1.96
CA MET A 87 19.68 18.96 -3.27
C MET A 87 20.85 19.18 -4.24
N MET A 88 21.37 20.41 -4.31
CA MET A 88 22.53 20.74 -5.13
C MET A 88 23.78 19.97 -4.70
N ASN A 89 24.00 19.83 -3.39
CA ASN A 89 25.11 19.03 -2.87
C ASN A 89 24.97 17.56 -3.27
N LEU A 90 23.79 16.95 -3.14
CA LEU A 90 23.55 15.55 -3.51
C LEU A 90 23.83 15.33 -5.01
N ILE A 91 23.17 16.07 -5.89
CA ILE A 91 23.28 15.85 -7.34
C ILE A 91 24.66 16.18 -7.91
N ALA A 92 25.44 17.03 -7.22
CA ALA A 92 26.80 17.35 -7.60
C ALA A 92 27.81 16.24 -7.26
N HIS A 93 27.39 15.12 -6.64
CA HIS A 93 28.28 14.05 -6.22
C HIS A 93 27.87 12.66 -6.76
N THR A 94 28.87 11.78 -6.87
CA THR A 94 28.72 10.38 -7.28
C THR A 94 28.56 9.44 -6.07
N PRO A 95 27.93 8.27 -6.25
CA PRO A 95 28.01 7.19 -5.28
C PRO A 95 29.47 6.85 -4.94
N GLY A 96 29.77 6.64 -3.66
CA GLY A 96 31.10 6.16 -3.24
C GLY A 96 31.36 4.73 -3.73
N THR A 97 32.60 4.40 -4.12
CA THR A 97 32.96 3.06 -4.62
C THR A 97 33.17 2.00 -3.53
N LYS A 98 32.93 2.33 -2.26
CA LYS A 98 33.17 1.39 -1.16
C LYS A 98 31.96 0.49 -0.97
N GLU A 99 32.05 -0.72 -1.51
CA GLU A 99 31.20 -1.84 -1.11
C GLU A 99 31.20 -1.95 0.43
N TYR A 100 29.99 -1.93 0.98
CA TYR A 100 29.60 -2.36 2.33
C TYR A 100 30.75 -2.82 3.24
N ASP A 101 31.31 -1.92 4.06
CA ASP A 101 32.28 -2.28 5.09
C ASP A 101 31.52 -2.72 6.34
N PHE A 102 31.12 -4.00 6.38
CA PHE A 102 30.33 -4.63 7.45
C PHE A 102 30.95 -4.44 8.86
N CYS A 103 32.24 -4.11 8.93
CA CYS A 103 33.02 -3.99 10.15
C CYS A 103 32.91 -2.63 10.87
N ARG A 104 32.25 -1.62 10.28
CA ARG A 104 31.91 -0.38 10.98
C ARG A 104 30.39 -0.24 10.98
N GLY A 105 29.74 -0.53 12.12
CA GLY A 105 28.29 -0.74 12.22
C GLY A 105 27.39 0.31 11.54
N PHE A 106 26.22 -0.14 11.07
CA PHE A 106 25.08 0.65 10.56
C PHE A 106 25.42 1.94 9.77
N ASN A 107 26.50 1.93 8.99
CA ASN A 107 27.02 3.16 8.40
C ASN A 107 26.24 3.55 7.13
N TYR A 108 25.66 4.76 7.19
CA TYR A 108 25.56 5.75 6.12
C TYR A 108 25.58 5.20 4.70
N ASN A 109 24.40 5.01 4.11
CA ASN A 109 24.28 4.75 2.67
C ASN A 109 23.91 6.06 1.93
N PRO A 110 24.89 6.88 1.50
CA PRO A 110 24.63 8.12 0.75
C PRO A 110 23.89 7.87 -0.57
N GLU A 111 23.91 6.64 -1.08
CA GLU A 111 23.22 6.28 -2.32
C GLU A 111 21.70 6.42 -2.22
N ILE A 112 21.11 6.26 -1.02
CA ILE A 112 19.66 6.42 -0.83
C ILE A 112 19.28 7.88 -1.06
N PHE A 113 20.00 8.81 -0.43
CA PHE A 113 19.78 10.25 -0.60
C PHE A 113 20.03 10.70 -2.05
N LEU A 114 21.06 10.17 -2.71
CA LEU A 114 21.31 10.40 -4.13
C LEU A 114 20.16 9.88 -5.01
N SER A 115 19.65 8.68 -4.70
CA SER A 115 18.53 8.08 -5.42
C SER A 115 17.25 8.89 -5.26
N GLN A 116 16.95 9.37 -4.05
CA GLN A 116 15.83 10.27 -3.79
C GLN A 116 15.94 11.61 -4.51
N ALA A 117 17.12 12.24 -4.47
CA ALA A 117 17.39 13.49 -5.17
C ALA A 117 17.18 13.34 -6.68
N LEU A 118 17.74 12.27 -7.24
CA LEU A 118 17.63 11.96 -8.65
C LEU A 118 16.18 11.64 -9.05
N ALA A 119 15.46 10.86 -8.23
CA ALA A 119 14.05 10.55 -8.43
C ALA A 119 13.19 11.82 -8.46
N ALA A 120 13.36 12.73 -7.49
CA ALA A 120 12.62 13.98 -7.42
C ALA A 120 12.83 14.85 -8.68
N LEU A 121 14.07 14.99 -9.15
CA LEU A 121 14.36 15.75 -10.35
C LEU A 121 13.88 15.07 -11.63
N ILE A 122 13.97 13.74 -11.72
CA ILE A 122 13.41 13.00 -12.84
C ILE A 122 11.89 13.19 -12.91
N ILE A 123 11.18 13.11 -11.77
CA ILE A 123 9.74 13.39 -11.72
C ILE A 123 9.46 14.82 -12.19
N SER A 124 10.22 15.82 -11.72
CA SER A 124 9.97 17.22 -12.03
C SER A 124 10.11 17.56 -13.52
N VAL A 125 10.95 16.82 -14.27
CA VAL A 125 11.12 16.97 -15.72
C VAL A 125 10.24 16.02 -16.55
N SER A 126 9.40 15.21 -15.89
CA SER A 126 8.55 14.19 -16.52
C SER A 126 7.07 14.54 -16.38
N PRO A 127 6.54 15.51 -17.17
CA PRO A 127 5.13 15.94 -17.06
C PRO A 127 4.11 14.82 -17.39
N ASN A 128 4.61 13.80 -18.07
CA ASN A 128 3.86 12.70 -18.67
C ASN A 128 3.94 11.39 -17.86
N LEU A 129 4.52 11.45 -16.66
CA LEU A 129 4.70 10.32 -15.76
C LEU A 129 3.34 9.74 -15.33
N GLU A 130 3.14 8.45 -15.59
CA GLU A 130 1.87 7.73 -15.33
C GLU A 130 1.96 6.86 -14.08
N SER A 131 3.15 6.40 -13.70
CA SER A 131 3.31 5.52 -12.56
C SER A 131 4.66 5.68 -11.84
N ILE A 132 4.64 5.47 -10.54
CA ILE A 132 5.84 5.44 -9.69
C ILE A 132 5.89 4.20 -8.81
N ALA A 133 7.09 3.75 -8.50
CA ALA A 133 7.34 2.67 -7.57
C ALA A 133 8.47 3.04 -6.61
N PHE A 134 8.20 3.00 -5.31
CA PHE A 134 9.11 3.42 -4.24
C PHE A 134 9.00 2.49 -3.02
N PRO A 135 10.10 2.17 -2.33
CA PRO A 135 10.03 1.63 -0.97
C PRO A 135 9.59 2.73 -0.01
N GLU A 136 9.70 2.50 1.28
CA GLU A 136 9.51 3.55 2.26
C GLU A 136 10.57 4.65 2.07
N PHE A 137 10.11 5.88 1.82
CA PHE A 137 10.97 7.04 1.57
C PHE A 137 10.65 8.23 2.50
N SER A 138 9.78 8.02 3.49
CA SER A 138 9.41 9.00 4.50
C SER A 138 9.94 8.64 5.88
N GLY A 139 10.16 9.65 6.72
CA GLY A 139 10.50 9.50 8.14
C GLY A 139 9.47 10.20 9.02
N THR A 140 9.22 9.62 10.20
CA THR A 140 8.24 10.13 11.19
C THR A 140 8.87 11.06 12.22
N TRP A 141 10.20 11.04 12.39
CA TRP A 141 10.86 11.60 13.58
C TRP A 141 11.40 13.04 13.43
N ALA A 142 11.52 13.56 12.21
CA ALA A 142 12.05 14.91 11.98
C ALA A 142 11.42 15.58 10.74
N PRO A 143 11.22 16.91 10.75
CA PRO A 143 10.74 17.63 9.59
C PRO A 143 11.66 17.42 8.38
N PRO A 144 11.16 17.44 7.14
CA PRO A 144 11.95 17.11 5.94
C PRO A 144 13.23 17.95 5.78
N SER A 145 13.24 19.18 6.32
CA SER A 145 14.40 20.08 6.33
C SER A 145 15.55 19.59 7.22
N GLU A 146 15.27 18.71 8.18
CA GLU A 146 16.22 18.17 9.15
C GLU A 146 16.60 16.71 8.84
N SER A 147 15.68 15.94 8.24
CA SER A 147 15.89 14.52 7.93
C SER A 147 16.61 14.25 6.60
N GLY A 148 16.80 15.28 5.76
CA GLY A 148 17.44 15.15 4.45
C GLY A 148 16.64 14.33 3.42
N LEU A 149 15.37 14.03 3.71
CA LEU A 149 14.47 13.24 2.88
C LEU A 149 13.88 14.09 1.75
N VAL A 150 14.73 14.41 0.77
CA VAL A 150 14.38 15.34 -0.33
C VAL A 150 13.22 14.86 -1.18
N LEU A 151 13.00 13.54 -1.31
CA LEU A 151 11.84 13.03 -2.05
C LEU A 151 10.55 13.22 -1.26
N GLN A 152 10.55 13.01 0.06
CA GLN A 152 9.41 13.31 0.92
C GLN A 152 9.04 14.78 0.80
N ALA A 153 10.00 15.70 0.99
CA ALA A 153 9.79 17.14 0.87
C ALA A 153 9.18 17.54 -0.50
N PHE A 154 9.68 16.95 -1.58
CA PHE A 154 9.20 17.19 -2.93
C PHE A 154 7.73 16.76 -3.12
N ILE A 155 7.38 15.56 -2.64
CA ILE A 155 6.01 15.04 -2.74
C ILE A 155 5.07 15.82 -1.83
N GLU A 156 5.49 16.21 -0.63
CA GLU A 156 4.69 17.08 0.26
C GLU A 156 4.39 18.43 -0.37
N HIS A 157 5.41 19.06 -0.98
CA HIS A 157 5.23 20.31 -1.72
C HIS A 157 4.22 20.14 -2.87
N ALA A 158 4.36 19.06 -3.64
CA ALA A 158 3.45 18.72 -4.71
C ALA A 158 2.01 18.52 -4.21
N ASN A 159 1.86 17.82 -3.09
CA ASN A 159 0.58 17.46 -2.51
C ASN A 159 -0.11 18.64 -1.81
N ALA A 160 0.65 19.63 -1.34
CA ALA A 160 0.12 20.87 -0.76
C ALA A 160 -0.55 21.78 -1.82
N ASN A 161 -0.04 21.78 -3.06
CA ASN A 161 -0.58 22.59 -4.17
C ASN A 161 -0.70 21.79 -5.47
N PRO A 162 -1.52 20.72 -5.50
CA PRO A 162 -1.50 19.71 -6.55
C PRO A 162 -1.96 20.22 -7.92
N THR A 163 -2.61 21.39 -7.98
CA THR A 163 -3.08 22.01 -9.24
C THR A 163 -2.13 23.05 -9.82
N GLN A 164 -1.06 23.42 -9.09
CA GLN A 164 -0.14 24.49 -9.48
C GLN A 164 1.22 23.98 -9.96
N ILE A 165 1.46 22.67 -9.85
CA ILE A 165 2.71 22.04 -10.26
C ILE A 165 2.60 21.48 -11.71
N PRO A 166 3.67 21.57 -12.51
CA PRO A 166 3.67 21.05 -13.89
C PRO A 166 3.93 19.53 -13.97
N TYR A 167 4.35 18.91 -12.87
CA TYR A 167 4.66 17.49 -12.75
C TYR A 167 3.57 16.75 -11.95
N LEU A 168 3.59 15.41 -11.98
CA LEU A 168 2.64 14.53 -11.29
C LEU A 168 1.15 14.66 -11.70
N GLN A 169 0.82 15.53 -12.65
CA GLN A 169 -0.55 15.75 -13.12
C GLN A 169 -1.17 14.53 -13.81
N ASN A 170 -0.34 13.63 -14.33
CA ASN A 170 -0.74 12.41 -15.02
C ASN A 170 -0.47 11.14 -14.20
N LEU A 171 -0.01 11.27 -12.96
CA LEU A 171 0.34 10.11 -12.14
C LEU A 171 -0.93 9.36 -11.71
N ARG A 172 -1.08 8.12 -12.19
CA ARG A 172 -2.25 7.26 -11.95
C ARG A 172 -1.99 6.14 -10.96
N THR A 173 -0.77 5.62 -10.94
CA THR A 173 -0.43 4.41 -10.19
C THR A 173 0.76 4.62 -9.28
N VAL A 174 0.60 4.29 -8.00
CA VAL A 174 1.68 4.20 -7.03
C VAL A 174 1.85 2.75 -6.61
N ARG A 175 3.09 2.28 -6.68
CA ARG A 175 3.48 0.98 -6.17
C ARG A 175 4.42 1.14 -4.98
N CYS A 176 3.98 0.69 -3.82
CA CYS A 176 4.81 0.59 -2.63
C CYS A 176 5.63 -0.70 -2.73
N LEU A 177 6.95 -0.57 -2.74
CA LEU A 177 7.89 -1.69 -2.81
C LEU A 177 8.21 -2.17 -1.40
N SER A 178 8.06 -3.46 -1.14
CA SER A 178 8.70 -4.10 0.02
C SER A 178 10.21 -3.86 -0.06
N ASN A 179 10.82 -3.45 1.03
CA ASN A 179 12.18 -2.91 1.08
C ASN A 179 13.29 -3.95 0.77
N LYS A 180 13.56 -4.22 -0.51
CA LYS A 180 14.54 -5.25 -0.93
C LYS A 180 16.01 -4.87 -0.71
N ALA A 181 16.32 -3.67 -0.21
CA ALA A 181 17.68 -3.11 -0.28
C ALA A 181 18.44 -3.08 1.06
N VAL A 182 17.90 -3.66 2.14
CA VAL A 182 18.56 -3.65 3.45
C VAL A 182 19.45 -4.89 3.61
N ALA A 183 20.64 -4.73 4.18
CA ALA A 183 21.46 -5.86 4.64
C ALA A 183 20.78 -6.71 5.76
N LEU A 184 19.63 -6.27 6.26
CA LEU A 184 18.79 -6.89 7.26
C LEU A 184 17.41 -7.29 6.73
N SER A 185 17.07 -6.90 5.50
CA SER A 185 15.80 -7.31 4.90
C SER A 185 16.01 -8.71 4.39
N ASP A 186 15.19 -9.60 4.90
CA ASP A 186 15.20 -10.99 4.57
C ASP A 186 13.94 -11.25 3.75
N GLU A 187 14.11 -11.50 2.45
CA GLU A 187 12.99 -11.67 1.50
C GLU A 187 12.06 -12.84 1.86
N ARG A 188 12.45 -13.66 2.83
CA ARG A 188 11.63 -14.71 3.41
C ARG A 188 10.51 -14.18 4.31
N PHE A 189 10.69 -12.98 4.87
CA PHE A 189 9.78 -12.37 5.83
C PHE A 189 9.03 -11.18 5.23
N TYR A 190 7.87 -10.87 5.82
CA TYR A 190 7.19 -9.60 5.55
C TYR A 190 8.04 -8.42 6.04
N GLU A 191 7.88 -7.29 5.36
CA GLU A 191 8.60 -6.05 5.70
C GLU A 191 7.66 -5.07 6.40
N ARG A 192 8.13 -4.47 7.50
CA ARG A 192 7.41 -3.38 8.17
C ARG A 192 7.33 -2.18 7.25
N TYR A 193 6.12 -1.66 7.09
CA TYR A 193 5.86 -0.60 6.13
C TYR A 193 4.74 0.32 6.59
N ASP A 194 5.05 1.60 6.77
CA ASP A 194 4.02 2.63 7.00
C ASP A 194 3.29 2.98 5.69
N LEU A 195 2.32 2.14 5.34
CA LEU A 195 1.48 2.37 4.15
C LEU A 195 0.62 3.63 4.32
N LEU A 196 0.17 3.93 5.53
CA LEU A 196 -0.72 5.06 5.81
C LEU A 196 -0.01 6.39 5.53
N GLN A 197 1.26 6.51 5.90
CA GLN A 197 2.07 7.70 5.59
C GLN A 197 2.31 7.84 4.09
N ASN A 198 2.61 6.76 3.38
CA ASN A 198 2.74 6.81 1.93
C ASN A 198 1.43 7.24 1.25
N MET A 199 0.30 6.70 1.69
CA MET A 199 -1.01 7.14 1.22
C MET A 199 -1.27 8.62 1.50
N LYS A 200 -0.85 9.14 2.66
CA LYS A 200 -0.96 10.57 3.00
C LYS A 200 -0.17 11.44 2.02
N LEU A 201 1.02 11.01 1.64
CA LEU A 201 1.93 11.76 0.76
C LEU A 201 1.43 11.85 -0.68
N VAL A 202 0.92 10.75 -1.25
CA VAL A 202 0.54 10.70 -2.67
C VAL A 202 -0.97 10.72 -2.93
N GLY A 203 -1.78 10.50 -1.90
CA GLY A 203 -3.21 10.23 -2.06
C GLY A 203 -4.03 11.40 -2.58
N ASN A 204 -3.56 12.64 -2.43
CA ASN A 204 -4.29 13.85 -2.86
C ASN A 204 -3.87 14.36 -4.25
N LEU A 205 -2.98 13.64 -4.95
CA LEU A 205 -2.58 14.01 -6.31
C LEU A 205 -3.76 13.95 -7.30
N PRO A 206 -3.81 14.81 -8.34
CA PRO A 206 -5.04 15.03 -9.11
C PRO A 206 -5.54 13.82 -9.91
N ALA A 207 -4.62 13.05 -10.49
CA ALA A 207 -4.93 11.93 -11.39
C ALA A 207 -4.70 10.55 -10.76
N ILE A 208 -4.38 10.48 -9.46
CA ILE A 208 -4.06 9.22 -8.82
C ILE A 208 -5.30 8.34 -8.72
N GLU A 209 -5.15 7.07 -9.09
CA GLU A 209 -6.27 6.13 -9.17
C GLU A 209 -5.97 4.81 -8.46
N SER A 210 -4.72 4.33 -8.50
CA SER A 210 -4.37 2.99 -8.05
C SER A 210 -3.19 2.98 -7.07
N LEU A 211 -3.35 2.21 -6.01
CA LEU A 211 -2.31 1.86 -5.05
C LEU A 211 -2.07 0.35 -5.09
N ILE A 212 -0.82 -0.06 -5.19
CA ILE A 212 -0.41 -1.47 -5.16
C ILE A 212 0.70 -1.63 -4.14
N VAL A 213 0.59 -2.65 -3.29
CA VAL A 213 1.62 -3.00 -2.32
C VAL A 213 1.64 -4.50 -2.10
N ASN A 214 2.84 -5.06 -1.93
CA ASN A 214 3.02 -6.49 -1.70
C ASN A 214 4.00 -6.74 -0.56
N ALA A 215 3.89 -7.90 0.10
CA ALA A 215 4.93 -8.41 1.00
C ALA A 215 5.25 -7.51 2.21
N ILE A 216 4.24 -6.82 2.73
CA ILE A 216 4.39 -5.94 3.90
C ILE A 216 3.68 -6.51 5.13
N ASP A 217 4.15 -6.16 6.31
CA ASP A 217 3.42 -6.33 7.56
C ASP A 217 3.06 -4.98 8.19
N ASP A 218 2.08 -5.03 9.09
CA ASP A 218 1.56 -3.88 9.81
C ASP A 218 2.63 -3.32 10.75
N GLU A 219 3.09 -2.10 10.48
CA GLU A 219 3.86 -1.36 11.46
C GLU A 219 2.90 -0.67 12.45
N TRP A 220 3.25 -0.66 13.73
CA TRP A 220 2.49 0.12 14.70
C TRP A 220 2.76 1.60 14.45
N VAL A 221 1.89 2.25 13.69
CA VAL A 221 2.06 3.65 13.29
C VAL A 221 1.00 4.55 13.90
N GLU A 222 1.43 5.72 14.38
CA GLU A 222 0.57 6.83 14.80
C GLU A 222 -0.12 7.56 13.63
N THR A 223 0.27 7.31 12.38
CA THR A 223 -0.23 8.05 11.21
C THR A 223 -1.74 7.85 11.04
N LYS A 224 -2.50 8.93 11.21
CA LYS A 224 -3.95 8.97 11.00
C LYS A 224 -4.28 9.50 9.60
N LEU A 225 -5.06 8.74 8.83
CA LEU A 225 -5.68 9.21 7.59
C LEU A 225 -7.12 9.64 7.86
N ALA A 226 -7.47 10.88 7.53
CA ALA A 226 -8.86 11.32 7.60
C ALA A 226 -9.73 10.54 6.58
N PRO A 227 -11.03 10.31 6.86
CA PRO A 227 -11.93 9.69 5.90
C PRO A 227 -12.03 10.52 4.61
N SER A 228 -12.15 9.85 3.45
CA SER A 228 -12.26 10.50 2.12
C SER A 228 -11.13 11.49 1.78
N SER A 229 -9.96 11.33 2.40
CA SER A 229 -8.76 12.17 2.22
C SER A 229 -7.89 11.77 1.04
N THR A 230 -8.14 10.65 0.36
CA THR A 230 -7.36 10.19 -0.79
C THR A 230 -8.23 9.96 -2.02
N ASN A 231 -7.64 10.12 -3.21
CA ASN A 231 -8.30 9.99 -4.51
C ASN A 231 -8.23 8.56 -5.09
N PHE A 232 -7.63 7.61 -4.36
CA PHE A 232 -7.53 6.22 -4.82
C PHE A 232 -8.92 5.60 -5.06
N LYS A 233 -9.05 4.96 -6.23
CA LYS A 233 -10.21 4.18 -6.64
C LYS A 233 -9.94 2.68 -6.59
N LYS A 234 -8.68 2.28 -6.69
CA LYS A 234 -8.23 0.89 -6.70
C LYS A 234 -7.12 0.72 -5.66
N VAL A 235 -7.29 -0.22 -4.76
CA VAL A 235 -6.28 -0.56 -3.75
C VAL A 235 -6.06 -2.06 -3.77
N ALA A 236 -4.81 -2.47 -4.01
CA ALA A 236 -4.39 -3.85 -4.03
C ALA A 236 -3.25 -4.06 -3.03
N ILE A 237 -3.51 -4.86 -2.01
CA ILE A 237 -2.57 -5.22 -0.95
C ILE A 237 -2.43 -6.75 -0.98
N HIS A 238 -1.36 -7.28 -1.56
CA HIS A 238 -1.23 -8.73 -1.74
C HIS A 238 -0.07 -9.31 -0.97
N HIS A 239 -0.19 -10.57 -0.57
CA HIS A 239 0.85 -11.26 0.16
C HIS A 239 1.33 -10.45 1.38
N SER A 240 0.39 -9.96 2.20
CA SER A 240 0.69 -9.04 3.32
C SER A 240 -0.06 -9.44 4.58
N ILE A 241 0.44 -9.03 5.75
CA ILE A 241 -0.22 -9.20 7.05
C ILE A 241 -0.62 -7.82 7.57
N TYR A 242 -1.91 -7.55 7.71
CA TYR A 242 -2.44 -6.26 8.13
C TYR A 242 -3.63 -6.42 9.08
N SER A 243 -3.70 -5.61 10.14
CA SER A 243 -4.84 -5.62 11.06
C SER A 243 -6.13 -5.13 10.38
N SER A 244 -7.29 -5.61 10.86
CA SER A 244 -8.59 -5.14 10.35
C SER A 244 -8.79 -3.64 10.54
N SER A 245 -8.25 -3.07 11.62
CA SER A 245 -8.35 -1.65 11.95
C SER A 245 -7.58 -0.78 10.93
N ASN A 246 -6.37 -1.18 10.54
CA ASN A 246 -5.61 -0.44 9.54
C ASN A 246 -6.16 -0.64 8.12
N LEU A 247 -6.66 -1.84 7.77
CA LEU A 247 -7.41 -2.03 6.52
C LEU A 247 -8.66 -1.14 6.48
N ALA A 248 -9.40 -1.03 7.59
CA ALA A 248 -10.54 -0.15 7.69
C ALA A 248 -10.17 1.32 7.48
N ARG A 249 -9.05 1.79 8.06
CA ARG A 249 -8.51 3.14 7.82
C ARG A 249 -8.18 3.38 6.36
N ILE A 250 -7.52 2.43 5.69
CA ILE A 250 -7.19 2.51 4.27
C ILE A 250 -8.46 2.65 3.43
N ILE A 251 -9.44 1.76 3.62
CA ILE A 251 -10.72 1.77 2.89
C ILE A 251 -11.46 3.10 3.11
N ARG A 252 -11.58 3.56 4.35
CA ARG A 252 -12.29 4.81 4.70
C ARG A 252 -11.58 6.05 4.17
N SER A 253 -10.25 6.02 4.05
CA SER A 253 -9.48 7.17 3.53
C SER A 253 -9.78 7.46 2.06
N CYS A 254 -10.19 6.46 1.28
CA CYS A 254 -10.51 6.62 -0.14
C CYS A 254 -11.80 7.43 -0.29
N ARG A 255 -11.83 8.41 -1.19
CA ARG A 255 -13.04 9.22 -1.46
C ARG A 255 -14.10 8.46 -2.25
N ARG A 256 -13.68 7.55 -3.13
CA ARG A 256 -14.57 6.80 -4.03
C ARG A 256 -13.91 5.49 -4.43
N LEU A 257 -13.89 4.53 -3.50
CA LEU A 257 -13.28 3.23 -3.75
C LEU A 257 -14.17 2.40 -4.69
N GLU A 258 -13.57 1.86 -5.76
CA GLU A 258 -14.23 1.04 -6.76
C GLU A 258 -13.72 -0.41 -6.74
N GLU A 259 -12.44 -0.63 -6.41
CA GLU A 259 -11.82 -1.96 -6.35
C GLU A 259 -10.95 -2.07 -5.10
N PHE A 260 -11.21 -3.10 -4.28
CA PHE A 260 -10.39 -3.41 -3.11
C PHE A 260 -9.97 -4.87 -3.14
N GLU A 261 -8.66 -5.11 -3.08
CA GLU A 261 -8.07 -6.44 -3.05
C GLU A 261 -7.13 -6.56 -1.84
N PHE A 262 -7.35 -7.56 -1.00
CA PHE A 262 -6.48 -7.93 0.11
C PHE A 262 -6.23 -9.43 0.15
N SER A 263 -4.96 -9.83 0.21
CA SER A 263 -4.60 -11.23 0.42
C SER A 263 -3.41 -11.41 1.34
N ILE A 264 -3.53 -12.40 2.22
CA ILE A 264 -2.46 -12.84 3.11
C ILE A 264 -1.55 -13.88 2.45
N GLY A 265 -0.40 -14.13 3.08
CA GLY A 265 0.42 -15.30 2.81
C GLY A 265 1.55 -15.08 1.82
N GLY A 266 2.37 -16.11 1.64
CA GLY A 266 3.54 -16.09 0.75
C GLY A 266 4.83 -15.61 1.41
N ARG A 267 4.81 -15.15 2.66
CA ARG A 267 6.02 -14.88 3.47
C ARG A 267 5.84 -15.31 4.92
N ALA A 268 6.93 -15.31 5.66
CA ALA A 268 6.94 -15.59 7.10
C ALA A 268 6.72 -14.31 7.92
N ALA A 269 5.98 -14.43 9.02
CA ALA A 269 5.84 -13.35 9.99
C ALA A 269 7.10 -13.22 10.85
N LEU A 270 7.62 -11.99 10.99
CA LEU A 270 8.69 -11.72 11.95
C LEU A 270 8.18 -11.91 13.37
N GLY A 271 8.89 -12.75 14.15
CA GLY A 271 8.58 -12.96 15.56
C GLY A 271 7.25 -13.67 15.85
N GLY A 272 6.64 -14.33 14.85
CA GLY A 272 5.35 -15.02 15.02
C GLY A 272 4.15 -14.09 15.15
N SER A 273 4.27 -12.84 14.68
CA SER A 273 3.15 -11.89 14.63
C SER A 273 1.98 -12.47 13.81
N SER A 274 0.76 -12.31 14.33
CA SER A 274 -0.48 -12.60 13.61
C SER A 274 -1.34 -11.35 13.63
N ALA A 275 -1.89 -10.95 12.48
CA ALA A 275 -2.87 -9.87 12.46
C ALA A 275 -4.18 -10.34 13.10
N SER A 276 -4.70 -9.60 14.07
CA SER A 276 -6.08 -9.77 14.50
C SER A 276 -7.01 -9.21 13.42
N PHE A 277 -8.02 -10.01 13.05
CA PHE A 277 -9.00 -9.60 12.06
C PHE A 277 -10.42 -9.64 12.62
N ASP A 278 -11.06 -8.47 12.67
CA ASP A 278 -12.50 -8.36 12.93
C ASP A 278 -13.28 -8.07 11.63
N LYS A 279 -14.28 -8.90 11.36
CA LYS A 279 -15.25 -8.71 10.26
C LYS A 279 -16.04 -7.41 10.39
N VAL A 280 -16.29 -6.94 11.62
CA VAL A 280 -17.07 -5.71 11.87
C VAL A 280 -16.33 -4.49 11.34
N ASP A 281 -15.03 -4.38 11.60
CA ASP A 281 -14.18 -3.31 11.06
C ASP A 281 -14.26 -3.22 9.54
N LEU A 282 -14.14 -4.37 8.87
CA LEU A 282 -14.22 -4.48 7.42
C LEU A 282 -15.58 -4.01 6.91
N LEU A 283 -16.68 -4.58 7.40
CA LEU A 283 -18.04 -4.25 6.94
C LEU A 283 -18.36 -2.76 7.16
N ASN A 284 -17.95 -2.23 8.31
CA ASN A 284 -18.10 -0.82 8.63
C ASN A 284 -17.30 0.06 7.67
N ALA A 285 -16.07 -0.32 7.32
CA ALA A 285 -15.29 0.44 6.34
C ALA A 285 -15.91 0.38 4.93
N LEU A 286 -16.41 -0.78 4.51
CA LEU A 286 -17.06 -0.95 3.22
C LEU A 286 -18.37 -0.14 3.11
N SER A 287 -19.02 0.18 4.23
CA SER A 287 -20.24 1.01 4.26
C SER A 287 -20.05 2.41 3.64
N PHE A 288 -18.82 2.94 3.65
CA PHE A 288 -18.48 4.21 3.01
C PHE A 288 -18.59 4.17 1.49
N HIS A 289 -18.58 2.96 0.91
CA HIS A 289 -18.44 2.72 -0.54
C HIS A 289 -19.58 1.88 -1.11
N THR A 290 -20.75 1.86 -0.46
CA THR A 290 -21.92 1.05 -0.87
C THR A 290 -22.33 1.26 -2.34
N GLN A 291 -22.22 2.51 -2.82
CA GLN A 291 -22.62 2.89 -4.18
C GLN A 291 -21.46 2.85 -5.20
N THR A 292 -20.23 2.61 -4.76
CA THR A 292 -19.04 2.81 -5.60
C THR A 292 -18.21 1.54 -5.73
N LEU A 293 -18.20 0.67 -4.72
CA LEU A 293 -17.40 -0.55 -4.71
C LEU A 293 -17.96 -1.59 -5.69
N ARG A 294 -17.17 -1.94 -6.70
CA ARG A 294 -17.52 -2.86 -7.79
C ARG A 294 -16.82 -4.20 -7.68
N VAL A 295 -15.60 -4.21 -7.14
CA VAL A 295 -14.77 -5.40 -6.95
C VAL A 295 -14.31 -5.47 -5.50
N LEU A 296 -14.59 -6.61 -4.86
CA LEU A 296 -14.08 -6.93 -3.53
C LEU A 296 -13.40 -8.29 -3.59
N ASP A 297 -12.10 -8.33 -3.35
CA ASP A 297 -11.31 -9.54 -3.26
C ASP A 297 -10.63 -9.62 -1.89
N ILE A 298 -11.09 -10.52 -1.01
CA ILE A 298 -10.57 -10.69 0.34
C ILE A 298 -10.16 -12.15 0.55
N ASN A 299 -8.92 -12.36 0.98
CA ASN A 299 -8.37 -13.68 1.29
C ASN A 299 -7.64 -13.61 2.63
N ILE A 300 -8.37 -13.93 3.71
CA ILE A 300 -7.92 -13.78 5.11
C ILE A 300 -8.26 -14.97 6.01
N ASP A 301 -8.90 -16.02 5.47
CA ASP A 301 -9.51 -17.11 6.24
C ASP A 301 -8.52 -17.90 7.12
N GLU A 302 -7.21 -17.80 6.86
CA GLU A 302 -6.18 -18.38 7.73
C GLU A 302 -6.00 -17.56 9.02
N ASP A 303 -6.07 -16.23 8.93
CA ASP A 303 -5.91 -15.30 10.05
C ASP A 303 -7.25 -14.93 10.72
N LEU A 304 -8.36 -15.44 10.19
CA LEU A 304 -9.69 -15.22 10.76
C LEU A 304 -9.84 -16.02 12.06
N TRP A 305 -9.84 -15.32 13.20
CA TRP A 305 -10.07 -15.94 14.49
C TRP A 305 -11.57 -16.13 14.73
N ASP A 306 -12.04 -17.38 14.76
CA ASP A 306 -13.36 -17.75 15.27
C ASP A 306 -13.32 -17.70 16.82
N SER A 307 -13.13 -16.52 17.41
CA SER A 307 -13.29 -16.36 18.86
C SER A 307 -14.68 -15.80 19.17
N PRO A 308 -15.53 -16.54 19.91
CA PRO A 308 -16.72 -15.95 20.51
C PRO A 308 -16.38 -14.87 21.55
N MET A 309 -15.11 -14.68 21.94
CA MET A 309 -14.71 -13.68 22.94
C MET A 309 -14.59 -12.25 22.39
N LEU A 310 -14.62 -12.00 21.07
CA LEU A 310 -14.70 -10.61 20.57
C LEU A 310 -16.13 -10.05 20.58
N ASP A 311 -17.13 -10.90 20.85
CA ASP A 311 -18.47 -10.44 21.20
C ASP A 311 -18.56 -9.98 22.67
N GLU A 312 -17.57 -10.35 23.50
CA GLU A 312 -17.25 -9.72 24.78
C GLU A 312 -16.28 -8.55 24.48
N ILE A 313 -16.83 -7.37 24.17
CA ILE A 313 -16.03 -6.15 24.31
C ILE A 313 -15.70 -6.07 25.81
N ASP A 314 -14.49 -6.46 26.18
CA ASP A 314 -13.89 -5.97 27.41
C ASP A 314 -13.84 -4.44 27.28
N ASP A 315 -14.63 -3.77 28.12
CA ASP A 315 -14.46 -2.39 28.52
C ASP A 315 -13.10 -2.24 29.24
N TYR A 316 -11.98 -2.45 28.52
CA TYR A 316 -10.70 -1.96 28.97
C TYR A 316 -10.75 -0.44 28.81
N GLU A 317 -11.19 0.23 29.87
CA GLU A 317 -10.80 1.58 30.21
C GLU A 317 -9.26 1.62 30.14
N GLU A 318 -8.70 1.97 28.99
CA GLU A 318 -7.34 2.52 28.95
C GLU A 318 -7.41 3.77 29.82
N GLU A 319 -6.85 3.67 31.02
CA GLU A 319 -6.69 4.80 31.94
C GLU A 319 -6.00 5.93 31.16
N ASP A 320 -6.74 7.02 30.96
CA ASP A 320 -6.28 8.26 30.34
C ASP A 320 -5.02 8.77 31.05
N ASP A 321 -3.86 8.57 30.43
CA ASP A 321 -2.73 9.49 30.63
C ASP A 321 -3.00 10.71 29.74
N GLN A 322 -3.49 11.76 30.40
CA GLN A 322 -3.85 13.06 29.87
C GLN A 322 -2.68 13.70 29.10
N GLU A 323 -2.80 13.80 27.78
CA GLU A 323 -2.23 14.91 27.03
C GLU A 323 -3.35 15.59 26.22
N GLU A 324 -3.83 16.70 26.79
CA GLU A 324 -4.78 17.64 26.20
C GLU A 324 -4.17 18.27 24.95
N ASP A 325 -4.54 17.82 23.74
CA ASP A 325 -4.66 18.71 22.57
C ASP A 325 -5.38 18.12 21.31
N ASP A 326 -5.86 16.87 21.30
CA ASP A 326 -6.54 16.26 20.13
C ASP A 326 -7.97 15.69 20.42
N GLU A 327 -8.68 16.26 21.40
CA GLU A 327 -10.00 15.74 21.82
C GLU A 327 -11.08 15.82 20.73
N GLU A 328 -11.04 16.79 19.81
CA GLU A 328 -12.15 17.00 18.85
C GLU A 328 -12.15 15.95 17.73
N ASP A 329 -10.97 15.53 17.24
CA ASP A 329 -10.85 14.48 16.23
C ASP A 329 -10.99 13.08 16.85
N SER A 330 -10.37 12.82 18.01
CA SER A 330 -10.49 11.55 18.73
C SER A 330 -11.95 11.24 19.12
N ALA A 331 -12.68 12.27 19.59
CA ALA A 331 -14.11 12.16 19.85
C ALA A 331 -14.90 11.86 18.59
N ASN A 332 -14.52 12.38 17.42
CA ASN A 332 -15.19 12.08 16.16
C ASN A 332 -14.97 10.61 15.74
N TRP A 333 -13.76 10.06 15.92
CA TRP A 333 -13.48 8.64 15.67
C TRP A 333 -14.21 7.73 16.66
N LYS A 334 -14.11 7.98 17.98
CA LYS A 334 -14.80 7.18 19.01
C LYS A 334 -16.33 7.25 18.89
N LYS A 335 -16.89 8.41 18.52
CA LYS A 335 -18.33 8.60 18.29
C LYS A 335 -18.81 7.97 16.98
N VAL A 336 -17.92 7.84 15.98
CA VAL A 336 -18.17 6.93 14.85
C VAL A 336 -18.28 5.51 15.38
N PHE A 337 -17.45 5.05 16.33
CA PHE A 337 -17.41 3.66 16.83
C PHE A 337 -18.47 3.24 17.88
N SER A 338 -19.22 4.15 18.54
CA SER A 338 -19.93 3.75 19.77
C SER A 338 -21.47 3.62 19.78
N GLU A 339 -22.29 4.21 18.88
CA GLU A 339 -23.73 4.32 19.25
C GLU A 339 -24.82 3.90 18.23
N ASP A 340 -24.55 3.60 16.95
CA ASP A 340 -25.63 3.23 16.00
C ASP A 340 -25.21 2.25 14.86
N TYR A 341 -24.42 1.21 15.16
CA TYR A 341 -23.97 0.28 14.11
C TYR A 341 -25.04 -0.73 13.69
N GLN A 342 -25.64 -0.49 12.51
CA GLN A 342 -26.17 -1.57 11.70
C GLN A 342 -24.99 -2.31 11.05
N VAL A 343 -24.79 -3.58 11.44
CA VAL A 343 -23.82 -4.46 10.77
C VAL A 343 -24.25 -4.59 9.32
N LEU A 344 -23.49 -3.96 8.42
CA LEU A 344 -23.78 -3.94 6.99
C LEU A 344 -23.85 -5.36 6.44
N SER A 345 -24.98 -5.74 5.85
CA SER A 345 -25.04 -6.97 5.05
C SER A 345 -24.35 -6.74 3.70
N LEU A 346 -23.72 -7.76 3.10
CA LEU A 346 -23.18 -7.62 1.73
C LEU A 346 -24.28 -7.29 0.69
N LYS A 347 -25.55 -7.54 1.00
CA LYS A 347 -26.73 -7.08 0.25
C LYS A 347 -26.77 -5.57 0.06
N GLU A 348 -26.20 -4.81 0.99
CA GLU A 348 -26.20 -3.34 1.00
C GLU A 348 -25.06 -2.75 0.16
N LEU A 349 -24.34 -3.59 -0.59
CA LEU A 349 -23.36 -3.18 -1.60
C LEU A 349 -23.95 -3.34 -3.01
N PRO A 350 -24.95 -2.53 -3.43
CA PRO A 350 -25.62 -2.71 -4.71
C PRO A 350 -24.70 -2.50 -5.92
N ALA A 351 -23.57 -1.79 -5.77
CA ALA A 351 -22.60 -1.62 -6.85
C ALA A 351 -21.69 -2.84 -7.06
N LEU A 352 -21.68 -3.81 -6.13
CA LEU A 352 -20.73 -4.92 -6.15
C LEU A 352 -21.10 -5.93 -7.23
N THR A 353 -20.19 -6.08 -8.20
CA THR A 353 -20.35 -6.97 -9.36
C THR A 353 -19.43 -8.18 -9.29
N ARG A 354 -18.29 -8.07 -8.59
CA ARG A 354 -17.31 -9.16 -8.43
C ARG A 354 -16.95 -9.30 -6.97
N LEU A 355 -17.18 -10.49 -6.41
CA LEU A 355 -16.82 -10.85 -5.05
C LEU A 355 -15.91 -12.07 -5.08
N SER A 356 -14.77 -11.98 -4.42
CA SER A 356 -13.89 -13.10 -4.15
C SER A 356 -13.60 -13.15 -2.66
N ILE A 357 -13.98 -14.22 -1.99
CA ILE A 357 -14.00 -14.28 -0.52
C ILE A 357 -13.75 -15.70 -0.03
N GLY A 358 -13.10 -15.82 1.13
CA GLY A 358 -12.97 -17.09 1.82
C GLY A 358 -14.31 -17.59 2.38
N ILE A 359 -14.51 -18.92 2.38
CA ILE A 359 -15.73 -19.53 2.88
C ILE A 359 -15.97 -19.26 4.37
N LYS A 360 -14.90 -19.18 5.18
CA LYS A 360 -15.02 -18.93 6.61
C LYS A 360 -15.51 -17.51 6.87
N LEU A 361 -14.89 -16.51 6.24
CA LEU A 361 -15.33 -15.11 6.36
C LEU A 361 -16.77 -14.94 5.85
N LEU A 362 -17.11 -15.53 4.71
CA LEU A 362 -18.46 -15.42 4.16
C LEU A 362 -19.52 -16.02 5.09
N ALA A 363 -19.25 -17.20 5.66
CA ALA A 363 -20.11 -17.83 6.65
C ALA A 363 -20.21 -16.96 7.93
N ALA A 364 -19.09 -16.42 8.41
CA ALA A 364 -19.05 -15.54 9.58
C ALA A 364 -19.88 -14.26 9.39
N ILE A 365 -19.87 -13.67 8.18
CA ILE A 365 -20.74 -12.52 7.84
C ILE A 365 -22.21 -12.95 7.82
N ALA A 366 -22.54 -14.11 7.28
CA ALA A 366 -23.91 -14.60 7.20
C ALA A 366 -24.52 -14.89 8.58
N ARG A 367 -23.73 -15.42 9.51
CA ARG A 367 -24.15 -15.63 10.90
C ARG A 367 -24.48 -14.31 11.64
N GLY A 368 -23.92 -13.19 11.20
CA GLY A 368 -24.09 -11.89 11.85
C GLY A 368 -23.40 -11.80 13.22
N ARG A 369 -23.84 -10.85 14.05
CA ARG A 369 -23.39 -10.73 15.46
C ARG A 369 -24.41 -11.41 16.36
N ALA A 370 -24.00 -12.40 17.15
CA ALA A 370 -24.89 -12.97 18.17
C ALA A 370 -25.06 -11.92 19.28
N ARG A 371 -26.27 -11.37 19.46
CA ARG A 371 -26.56 -10.53 20.63
C ARG A 371 -26.69 -11.43 21.85
N GLU A 372 -25.99 -11.08 22.93
CA GLU A 372 -26.06 -11.78 24.20
C GLU A 372 -27.53 -12.03 24.62
N GLY A 373 -27.85 -13.29 24.93
CA GLY A 373 -29.17 -13.67 25.43
C GLY A 373 -30.31 -13.75 24.40
N GLN A 374 -30.06 -13.51 23.10
CA GLN A 374 -31.07 -13.73 22.07
C GLN A 374 -30.86 -15.08 21.36
N PRO A 375 -31.91 -15.90 21.19
CA PRO A 375 -31.80 -17.10 20.36
C PRO A 375 -31.42 -16.67 18.94
N ILE A 376 -30.47 -17.38 18.33
CA ILE A 376 -30.13 -17.23 16.91
C ILE A 376 -31.43 -17.49 16.14
N GLU A 377 -32.10 -16.42 15.71
CA GLU A 377 -33.18 -16.52 14.73
C GLU A 377 -32.61 -17.24 13.50
N THR A 378 -33.44 -18.01 12.80
CA THR A 378 -33.09 -18.92 11.69
C THR A 378 -31.80 -18.50 10.95
N PRO A 379 -30.77 -19.36 10.91
CA PRO A 379 -29.46 -18.98 10.39
C PRO A 379 -29.60 -18.45 8.96
N ILE A 380 -29.25 -17.19 8.77
CA ILE A 380 -29.24 -16.55 7.46
C ILE A 380 -28.20 -17.29 6.61
N THR A 381 -28.61 -17.72 5.42
CA THR A 381 -27.71 -18.44 4.52
C THR A 381 -26.75 -17.46 3.84
N VAL A 382 -25.56 -17.93 3.46
CA VAL A 382 -24.62 -17.14 2.64
C VAL A 382 -25.28 -16.68 1.35
N ALA A 383 -26.17 -17.52 0.79
CA ALA A 383 -26.97 -17.18 -0.37
C ALA A 383 -27.81 -15.94 -0.09
N GLU A 384 -28.44 -15.81 1.07
CA GLU A 384 -29.27 -14.65 1.38
C GLU A 384 -28.47 -13.35 1.56
N ILE A 385 -27.21 -13.35 1.97
CA ILE A 385 -26.49 -12.08 2.17
C ILE A 385 -25.83 -11.52 0.90
N LEU A 386 -25.86 -12.23 -0.23
CA LEU A 386 -25.16 -11.78 -1.45
C LEU A 386 -25.71 -10.45 -2.01
N PRO A 387 -24.82 -9.59 -2.57
CA PRO A 387 -25.22 -8.38 -3.29
C PRO A 387 -26.23 -8.67 -4.42
N PRO A 388 -27.16 -7.75 -4.69
CA PRO A 388 -28.21 -7.96 -5.68
C PRO A 388 -27.70 -8.00 -7.13
N ASN A 389 -26.59 -7.30 -7.44
CA ASN A 389 -26.05 -7.15 -8.80
C ASN A 389 -24.77 -7.96 -9.04
N LEU A 390 -24.54 -9.01 -8.25
CA LEU A 390 -23.33 -9.81 -8.32
C LEU A 390 -23.28 -10.60 -9.64
N GLU A 391 -22.22 -10.42 -10.43
CA GLU A 391 -21.98 -11.10 -11.72
C GLU A 391 -20.96 -12.23 -11.60
N TYR A 392 -20.05 -12.13 -10.63
CA TYR A 392 -19.01 -13.12 -10.37
C TYR A 392 -18.80 -13.36 -8.87
N LEU A 393 -18.80 -14.62 -8.46
CA LEU A 393 -18.47 -15.06 -7.11
C LEU A 393 -17.34 -16.08 -7.15
N ARG A 394 -16.27 -15.84 -6.41
CA ARG A 394 -15.21 -16.83 -6.17
C ARG A 394 -15.16 -17.16 -4.68
N ILE A 395 -15.29 -18.45 -4.38
CA ILE A 395 -15.16 -18.98 -3.01
C ILE A 395 -13.76 -19.59 -2.86
N ARG A 396 -13.03 -19.19 -1.81
CA ARG A 396 -11.72 -19.76 -1.44
C ARG A 396 -11.83 -20.61 -0.18
N GLY A 397 -10.91 -21.57 -0.03
CA GLY A 397 -10.78 -22.42 1.16
C GLY A 397 -11.83 -23.51 1.33
N TYR A 398 -12.84 -23.58 0.44
CA TYR A 398 -13.88 -24.60 0.52
C TYR A 398 -13.44 -25.94 -0.09
N ASN A 399 -13.59 -27.02 0.68
CA ASN A 399 -13.32 -28.39 0.28
C ASN A 399 -14.57 -29.26 0.49
N PRO A 400 -15.29 -29.67 -0.56
CA PRO A 400 -16.53 -30.43 -0.44
C PRO A 400 -16.39 -31.68 0.44
N GLY A 401 -17.31 -31.88 1.37
CA GLY A 401 -17.35 -33.06 2.24
C GLY A 401 -16.40 -32.99 3.44
N THR A 402 -15.69 -31.87 3.62
CA THR A 402 -14.77 -31.68 4.76
C THR A 402 -15.47 -31.10 5.97
N ASP A 403 -16.37 -30.13 5.75
CA ASP A 403 -17.07 -29.41 6.81
C ASP A 403 -18.58 -29.37 6.50
N PRO A 404 -19.43 -30.05 7.31
CA PRO A 404 -20.87 -30.09 7.09
C PRO A 404 -21.56 -28.71 7.10
N GLU A 405 -21.02 -27.75 7.85
CA GLU A 405 -21.57 -26.40 7.89
C GLU A 405 -21.28 -25.67 6.57
N TYR A 406 -20.04 -25.71 6.11
CA TYR A 406 -19.68 -25.09 4.83
C TYR A 406 -20.33 -25.81 3.64
N ASP A 407 -20.50 -27.12 3.71
CA ASP A 407 -21.26 -27.90 2.71
C ASP A 407 -22.72 -27.42 2.62
N ALA A 408 -23.36 -27.15 3.77
CA ALA A 408 -24.72 -26.61 3.80
C ALA A 408 -24.79 -25.20 3.20
N GLN A 409 -23.83 -24.34 3.51
CA GLN A 409 -23.73 -22.99 2.92
C GLN A 409 -23.47 -23.05 1.41
N ALA A 410 -22.57 -23.92 0.95
CA ALA A 410 -22.31 -24.17 -0.47
C ALA A 410 -23.54 -24.70 -1.21
N ALA A 411 -24.29 -25.64 -0.60
CA ALA A 411 -25.55 -26.13 -1.15
C ALA A 411 -26.57 -25.01 -1.36
N SER A 412 -26.67 -24.05 -0.42
CA SER A 412 -27.55 -22.88 -0.56
C SER A 412 -27.18 -22.01 -1.77
N LEU A 413 -25.89 -21.85 -2.06
CA LEU A 413 -25.41 -21.11 -3.23
C LEU A 413 -25.76 -21.82 -4.54
N ILE A 414 -25.63 -23.15 -4.56
CA ILE A 414 -25.99 -23.99 -5.72
C ILE A 414 -27.50 -23.95 -5.96
N GLU A 415 -28.31 -23.99 -4.91
CA GLU A 415 -29.76 -23.89 -5.04
C GLU A 415 -30.18 -22.52 -5.60
N ARG A 416 -29.62 -21.43 -5.04
CA ARG A 416 -29.86 -20.08 -5.52
C ARG A 416 -29.42 -19.92 -6.99
N SER A 417 -28.33 -20.59 -7.43
CA SER A 417 -27.84 -20.52 -8.82
C SER A 417 -28.71 -21.20 -9.85
N ARG A 418 -29.56 -22.13 -9.41
CA ARG A 418 -30.54 -22.81 -10.27
C ARG A 418 -31.84 -22.03 -10.42
N THR A 419 -32.18 -21.19 -9.45
CA THR A 419 -33.48 -20.50 -9.37
C THR A 419 -33.44 -19.05 -9.86
N HIS A 420 -32.26 -18.42 -9.91
CA HIS A 420 -32.07 -17.04 -10.35
C HIS A 420 -30.95 -16.91 -11.40
N LEU A 421 -30.95 -15.82 -12.18
CA LEU A 421 -29.82 -15.37 -13.01
C LEU A 421 -28.65 -14.98 -12.10
N LEU A 422 -27.95 -15.96 -11.57
CA LEU A 422 -26.88 -15.78 -10.59
C LEU A 422 -25.53 -15.49 -11.22
N PRO A 423 -24.59 -14.96 -10.41
CA PRO A 423 -23.20 -14.82 -10.80
C PRO A 423 -22.62 -16.16 -11.25
N ARG A 424 -21.64 -16.11 -12.15
CA ARG A 424 -20.74 -17.24 -12.33
C ARG A 424 -20.04 -17.53 -11.01
N ILE A 425 -20.14 -18.76 -10.50
CA ILE A 425 -19.53 -19.18 -9.23
C ILE A 425 -18.34 -20.09 -9.50
N ASP A 426 -17.15 -19.69 -9.05
CA ASP A 426 -15.95 -20.52 -9.03
C ASP A 426 -15.64 -20.94 -7.58
N GLY A 427 -15.01 -22.11 -7.39
CA GLY A 427 -14.54 -22.56 -6.06
C GLY A 427 -15.49 -23.50 -5.30
N LEU A 428 -16.62 -23.90 -5.87
CA LEU A 428 -17.53 -24.89 -5.27
C LEU A 428 -17.21 -26.34 -5.66
N ASP A 429 -16.81 -26.58 -6.92
CA ASP A 429 -16.48 -27.92 -7.41
C ASP A 429 -14.99 -28.28 -7.22
N MET A 430 -14.13 -27.28 -7.36
CA MET A 430 -12.68 -27.40 -7.23
C MET A 430 -12.20 -26.39 -6.21
N CYS A 431 -11.49 -26.87 -5.19
CA CYS A 431 -10.93 -26.02 -4.14
C CYS A 431 -9.97 -24.98 -4.74
N ILE A 432 -10.18 -23.73 -4.36
CA ILE A 432 -9.23 -22.64 -4.57
C ILE A 432 -8.59 -22.40 -3.20
N PRO A 433 -7.29 -22.64 -3.02
CA PRO A 433 -6.65 -22.53 -1.72
C PRO A 433 -6.68 -21.09 -1.19
N ASN A 434 -6.73 -20.95 0.13
CA ASN A 434 -6.47 -19.68 0.80
C ASN A 434 -4.98 -19.34 0.74
N GLY A 435 -4.69 -18.05 0.92
CA GLY A 435 -3.31 -17.62 1.16
C GLY A 435 -2.86 -18.10 2.54
N LYS A 436 -1.60 -18.50 2.66
CA LYS A 436 -1.02 -18.94 3.93
C LYS A 436 0.38 -18.36 4.12
N SER A 437 0.66 -17.88 5.33
CA SER A 437 2.01 -17.46 5.73
C SER A 437 2.93 -18.66 5.89
N VAL A 438 4.20 -18.49 5.56
CA VAL A 438 5.19 -19.57 5.60
C VAL A 438 5.74 -19.67 7.02
N GLU A 439 5.43 -20.77 7.73
CA GLU A 439 5.88 -20.97 9.12
C GLU A 439 7.39 -21.23 9.22
N ASP A 440 7.94 -21.99 8.28
CA ASP A 440 9.36 -22.37 8.23
C ASP A 440 9.95 -22.04 6.86
N PRO A 441 10.28 -20.75 6.62
CA PRO A 441 10.76 -20.29 5.32
C PRO A 441 12.17 -20.80 4.97
N ASP A 442 12.90 -21.34 5.95
CA ASP A 442 14.25 -21.88 5.77
C ASP A 442 14.19 -23.26 5.10
N ASN A 443 13.22 -24.08 5.50
CA ASN A 443 13.04 -25.43 4.97
C ASN A 443 12.04 -25.50 3.82
N HIS A 444 11.24 -24.45 3.60
CA HIS A 444 10.21 -24.40 2.54
C HIS A 444 10.32 -23.17 1.62
N PRO A 445 11.46 -22.95 0.94
CA PRO A 445 11.62 -21.82 0.03
C PRO A 445 10.66 -21.87 -1.17
N GLU A 446 10.14 -23.04 -1.54
CA GLU A 446 9.16 -23.21 -2.61
C GLU A 446 7.78 -22.61 -2.30
N LEU A 447 7.50 -22.31 -1.02
CA LEU A 447 6.26 -21.68 -0.59
C LEU A 447 6.36 -20.15 -0.55
N LEU A 448 7.58 -19.60 -0.68
CA LEU A 448 7.80 -18.16 -0.63
C LEU A 448 7.36 -17.51 -1.94
N TRP A 449 6.56 -16.46 -1.79
CA TRP A 449 6.19 -15.59 -2.87
C TRP A 449 7.37 -14.67 -3.22
N ALA A 450 7.73 -14.72 -4.50
CA ALA A 450 8.68 -13.80 -5.10
C ALA A 450 7.93 -12.79 -5.97
N ASP A 451 8.37 -11.54 -5.85
CA ASP A 451 7.87 -10.46 -6.68
C ASP A 451 8.42 -10.59 -8.10
N GLU A 452 7.59 -11.07 -9.04
CA GLU A 452 7.93 -11.10 -10.46
C GLU A 452 8.01 -9.67 -11.02
N ASP A 453 8.95 -9.41 -11.95
CA ASP A 453 9.11 -8.11 -12.61
C ASP A 453 7.77 -7.66 -13.24
N TRP A 454 7.11 -6.71 -12.58
CA TRP A 454 5.72 -6.31 -12.86
C TRP A 454 5.50 -5.78 -14.27
N ASP A 455 4.45 -6.29 -14.92
CA ASP A 455 3.92 -5.84 -16.20
C ASP A 455 2.78 -4.82 -15.99
N PHE A 456 3.01 -3.57 -16.43
CA PHE A 456 2.06 -2.45 -16.31
C PHE A 456 0.75 -2.66 -17.07
N GLY A 457 0.68 -3.59 -18.03
CA GLY A 457 -0.48 -3.76 -18.90
C GLY A 457 -1.80 -4.08 -18.19
N ARG A 458 -1.75 -4.62 -16.97
CA ARG A 458 -2.95 -5.07 -16.22
C ARG A 458 -3.70 -3.94 -15.50
N TRP A 459 -3.08 -2.77 -15.31
CA TRP A 459 -3.61 -1.69 -14.45
C TRP A 459 -3.67 -0.32 -15.14
N LYS A 460 -3.57 -0.29 -16.47
CA LYS A 460 -3.86 0.89 -17.29
C LYS A 460 -5.34 1.10 -17.53
#